data_AF-A0A917F045-F1
#
_entry.id   AF-A0A917F045-F1
#
_cell.length_a   1.000
_cell.length_b   1.000
_cell.length_c   1.000
_cell.angle_alpha   90.00
_cell.angle_beta   90.00
_cell.angle_gamma   90.00
#
_symmetry.space_group_name_H-M   'P 1'
#
loop_
_entity.id
_entity.type
_entity.pdbx_description
1 polymer ?
#
loop_
_entity_poly.entity_id
_entity_poly.type
_entity_poly.pdbx_seq_one_letter_code
_entity_poly.pdbx_strand_id
1 'polypeptide(L)'
;MSTTQSTATHHDADRTGDPAALDRLIRLMLVNLGLGLLVAALTLLLHGAIVDHQAAHSTRSRAALSTDLWSRPGPAVAVAILYPLFIRRLRQRSQRGWRRTVIVAVAQLLSLGWFAIGAHYPVWLSALMGLQAVVVLAVLRAATRPAVRRLFAFPAPTAASRTAHRAAWLLVVLAPLVAELSWGSTRASQIAGLTLYWPAYAGGALLVREVVRRTGGGWASILALGVGYGLLEEGLALQSLTSPSIFPDMAALTPRPWGIDVGYAVMVLTYHAVISIAVPIRLAELVVPSAAHRPWLARPTLVVTGVVAVLGLGLLRLIPLSADPDYLLPWPAYPVLAVLVVLLVGLALVAPRPAARTTGALPSPGVVGGLAGLAALVFLGLLMPLPGVHHAAWTPSGDASWVAVVASLVVLAGAAVLGRRWTARTGWTDLHATAAVAGVLVAHTVIGWLSLVHTALDRTALGVVGLVEVVLLALLIRRVGGAADRGSPPAR
;
A
#
# COMPACT_ATOMS: atom_id res chain seq x y z
N MET A 1 62.77 22.71 -11.31
CA MET A 1 61.66 22.40 -12.23
C MET A 1 60.74 21.40 -11.55
N SER A 2 59.61 21.87 -11.03
CA SER A 2 58.59 21.04 -10.36
C SER A 2 57.45 20.78 -11.35
N THR A 3 57.22 19.52 -11.66
CA THR A 3 56.11 19.04 -12.49
C THR A 3 54.92 18.72 -11.61
N THR A 4 53.97 19.65 -11.56
CA THR A 4 52.57 19.37 -11.20
C THR A 4 51.89 18.68 -12.38
N GLN A 5 51.52 17.40 -12.26
CA GLN A 5 50.51 16.84 -13.15
C GLN A 5 49.77 15.65 -12.53
N SER A 6 48.45 15.71 -12.71
CA SER A 6 47.52 14.58 -12.81
C SER A 6 46.88 14.02 -11.53
N THR A 7 45.89 14.75 -11.02
CA THR A 7 44.79 14.18 -10.19
C THR A 7 43.42 14.32 -10.87
N ALA A 8 43.36 14.62 -12.18
CA ALA A 8 42.12 14.93 -12.88
C ALA A 8 41.48 13.77 -13.68
N THR A 9 42.11 12.61 -13.82
CA THR A 9 41.69 11.61 -14.83
C THR A 9 40.84 10.44 -14.33
N HIS A 10 40.65 10.24 -13.02
CA HIS A 10 39.88 9.09 -12.53
C HIS A 10 38.37 9.31 -12.33
N HIS A 11 37.86 10.55 -12.47
CA HIS A 11 36.44 10.84 -12.22
C HIS A 11 35.55 10.91 -13.48
N ASP A 12 36.13 10.98 -14.68
CA ASP A 12 35.35 11.11 -15.93
C ASP A 12 35.17 9.80 -16.72
N ALA A 13 35.90 8.73 -16.36
CA ALA A 13 35.83 7.44 -17.07
C ALA A 13 34.49 6.68 -16.90
N ASP A 14 33.65 7.07 -15.94
CA ASP A 14 32.41 6.32 -15.60
C ASP A 14 31.11 6.98 -16.14
N ARG A 15 31.22 8.07 -16.92
CA ARG A 15 30.08 8.75 -17.55
C ARG A 15 29.75 8.20 -18.93
N THR A 16 29.64 6.87 -19.04
CA THR A 16 29.38 6.09 -20.27
C THR A 16 27.90 6.07 -20.72
N GLY A 17 27.16 7.15 -20.48
CA GLY A 17 25.76 7.24 -20.90
C GLY A 17 25.61 7.66 -22.37
N ASP A 18 24.43 7.42 -22.95
CA ASP A 18 24.11 7.74 -24.36
C ASP A 18 23.70 9.23 -24.50
N PRO A 19 24.51 10.11 -25.13
CA PRO A 19 24.16 11.51 -25.33
C PRO A 19 22.87 11.69 -26.14
N ALA A 20 22.58 10.80 -27.09
CA ALA A 20 21.34 10.85 -27.86
C ALA A 20 20.11 10.55 -26.98
N ALA A 21 20.28 9.79 -25.89
CA ALA A 21 19.22 9.59 -24.91
C ALA A 21 18.90 10.86 -24.12
N LEU A 22 19.90 11.70 -23.84
CA LEU A 22 19.69 13.00 -23.20
C LEU A 22 18.95 13.95 -24.14
N ASP A 23 19.32 13.99 -25.42
CA ASP A 23 18.64 14.84 -26.40
C ASP A 23 17.19 14.41 -26.61
N ARG A 24 16.90 13.09 -26.62
CA ARG A 24 15.53 12.58 -26.64
C ARG A 24 14.73 13.03 -25.41
N LEU A 25 15.33 12.99 -24.21
CA LEU A 25 14.69 13.49 -23.00
C LEU A 25 14.39 15.01 -23.10
N ILE A 26 15.35 15.80 -23.58
CA ILE A 26 15.17 17.25 -23.75
C ILE A 26 14.07 17.55 -24.78
N ARG A 27 14.01 16.81 -25.90
CA ARG A 27 12.91 16.96 -26.88
C ARG A 27 11.55 16.65 -26.26
N LEU A 28 11.43 15.55 -25.53
CA LEU A 28 10.18 15.21 -24.82
C LEU A 28 9.78 16.28 -23.80
N MET A 29 10.77 16.83 -23.10
CA MET A 29 10.58 17.98 -22.22
C MET A 29 10.00 19.18 -22.99
N LEU A 30 10.59 19.58 -24.11
CA LEU A 30 10.09 20.71 -24.91
C LEU A 30 8.69 20.46 -25.48
N VAL A 31 8.40 19.24 -25.95
CA VAL A 31 7.05 18.85 -26.39
C VAL A 31 6.04 18.96 -25.26
N ASN A 32 6.39 18.49 -24.06
CA ASN A 32 5.54 18.62 -22.86
C ASN A 32 5.26 20.09 -22.52
N LEU A 33 6.29 20.94 -22.60
CA LEU A 33 6.14 22.36 -22.37
C LEU A 33 5.21 23.00 -23.41
N GLY A 34 5.38 22.69 -24.69
CA GLY A 34 4.50 23.18 -25.75
C GLY A 34 3.04 22.79 -25.56
N LEU A 35 2.78 21.51 -25.22
CA LEU A 35 1.43 21.03 -24.90
C LEU A 35 0.85 21.72 -23.66
N GLY A 36 1.63 21.88 -22.59
CA GLY A 36 1.17 22.56 -21.38
C GLY A 36 0.84 24.03 -21.61
N LEU A 37 1.63 24.74 -22.41
CA LEU A 37 1.34 26.12 -22.82
C LEU A 37 0.12 26.21 -23.73
N LEU A 38 -0.09 25.24 -24.64
CA LEU A 38 -1.28 25.17 -25.47
C LEU A 38 -2.55 24.96 -24.63
N VAL A 39 -2.51 24.01 -23.68
CA VAL A 39 -3.62 23.79 -22.73
C VAL A 39 -3.92 25.07 -21.94
N ALA A 40 -2.89 25.73 -21.42
CA ALA A 40 -3.03 26.98 -20.68
C ALA A 40 -3.64 28.10 -21.54
N ALA A 41 -3.17 28.28 -22.77
CA ALA A 41 -3.69 29.28 -23.70
C ALA A 41 -5.15 29.01 -24.08
N LEU A 42 -5.50 27.76 -24.43
CA LEU A 42 -6.87 27.38 -24.76
C LEU A 42 -7.81 27.54 -23.56
N THR A 43 -7.32 27.26 -22.35
CA THR A 43 -8.09 27.46 -21.12
C THR A 43 -8.44 28.92 -20.91
N LEU A 44 -7.49 29.83 -21.18
CA LEU A 44 -7.69 31.28 -21.07
C LEU A 44 -8.60 31.82 -22.19
N LEU A 45 -8.36 31.42 -23.44
CA LEU A 45 -9.10 31.91 -24.60
C LEU A 45 -10.55 31.42 -24.62
N LEU A 46 -10.80 30.19 -24.18
CA LEU A 46 -12.11 29.54 -24.18
C LEU A 46 -12.71 29.48 -22.77
N HIS A 47 -12.25 30.33 -21.85
CA HIS A 47 -12.62 30.31 -20.43
C HIS A 47 -14.14 30.26 -20.22
N GLY A 48 -14.88 31.16 -20.88
CA GLY A 48 -16.35 31.21 -20.77
C GLY A 48 -17.02 29.90 -21.21
N ALA A 49 -16.64 29.37 -22.37
CA ALA A 49 -17.20 28.13 -22.90
C ALA A 49 -16.90 26.91 -22.02
N ILE A 50 -15.71 26.86 -21.41
CA ILE A 50 -15.32 25.77 -20.50
C ILE A 50 -16.12 25.87 -19.19
N VAL A 51 -16.26 27.07 -18.62
CA VAL A 51 -17.04 27.31 -17.41
C VAL A 51 -18.51 26.95 -17.64
N ASP A 52 -19.07 27.29 -18.80
CA ASP A 52 -20.47 26.99 -19.13
C ASP A 52 -20.69 25.48 -19.27
N HIS A 53 -19.73 24.77 -19.90
CA HIS A 53 -19.76 23.31 -19.95
C HIS A 53 -19.67 22.67 -18.56
N GLN A 54 -18.78 23.18 -17.69
CA GLN A 54 -18.63 22.69 -16.32
C GLN A 54 -19.90 22.93 -15.49
N ALA A 55 -20.51 24.11 -15.61
CA ALA A 55 -21.74 24.46 -14.91
C ALA A 55 -22.92 23.58 -15.34
N ALA A 56 -22.98 23.16 -16.60
CA ALA A 56 -24.00 22.22 -17.10
C ALA A 56 -23.87 20.80 -16.50
N HIS A 57 -22.70 20.44 -15.96
CA HIS A 57 -22.39 19.10 -15.43
C HIS A 57 -21.98 19.12 -13.96
N SER A 58 -22.19 20.22 -13.23
CA SER A 58 -21.78 20.38 -11.85
C SER A 58 -22.83 21.15 -11.05
N THR A 59 -22.96 20.82 -9.77
CA THR A 59 -23.77 21.57 -8.80
C THR A 59 -23.07 22.82 -8.26
N ARG A 60 -21.81 23.07 -8.64
CA ARG A 60 -21.03 24.22 -8.19
C ARG A 60 -21.45 25.50 -8.93
N SER A 61 -21.39 26.64 -8.25
CA SER A 61 -21.73 27.93 -8.87
C SER A 61 -20.74 28.30 -9.97
N ARG A 62 -21.24 28.96 -11.03
CA ARG A 62 -20.44 29.45 -12.16
C ARG A 62 -19.25 30.32 -11.69
N ALA A 63 -19.46 31.15 -10.67
CA ALA A 63 -18.42 32.00 -10.09
C ALA A 63 -17.31 31.19 -9.41
N ALA A 64 -17.67 30.12 -8.67
CA ALA A 64 -16.68 29.23 -8.05
C ALA A 64 -15.88 28.46 -9.12
N LEU A 65 -16.53 27.98 -10.18
CA LEU A 65 -15.89 27.29 -11.30
C LEU A 65 -14.94 28.22 -12.08
N SER A 66 -15.37 29.45 -12.35
CA SER A 66 -14.56 30.47 -13.02
C SER A 66 -13.29 30.79 -12.21
N THR A 67 -13.44 31.00 -10.89
CA THR A 67 -12.31 31.31 -10.00
C THR A 67 -11.29 30.17 -9.97
N ASP A 68 -11.76 28.92 -9.90
CA ASP A 68 -10.89 27.74 -9.92
C ASP A 68 -10.14 27.63 -11.27
N LEU A 69 -10.83 27.86 -12.39
CA LEU A 69 -10.25 27.75 -13.74
C LEU A 69 -9.14 28.79 -13.99
N TRP A 70 -9.27 30.02 -13.47
CA TRP A 70 -8.26 31.07 -13.59
C TRP A 70 -6.91 30.70 -12.96
N SER A 71 -6.90 29.83 -11.94
CA SER A 71 -5.66 29.40 -11.28
C SER A 71 -4.84 28.38 -12.09
N ARG A 72 -5.47 27.69 -13.06
CA ARG A 72 -4.92 26.50 -13.74
C ARG A 72 -3.79 26.78 -14.74
N PRO A 73 -3.74 27.92 -15.45
CA PRO A 73 -2.59 28.27 -16.31
C PRO A 73 -1.29 28.52 -15.55
N GLY A 74 -1.36 28.92 -14.27
CA GLY A 74 -0.21 29.34 -13.46
C GLY A 74 0.93 28.33 -13.40
N PRO A 75 0.67 27.04 -13.05
CA PRO A 75 1.69 25.99 -13.06
C PRO A 75 2.39 25.80 -14.41
N ALA A 76 1.66 25.90 -15.53
CA ALA A 76 2.25 25.76 -16.88
C ALA A 76 3.23 26.90 -17.19
N VAL A 77 2.88 28.14 -16.81
CA VAL A 77 3.76 29.32 -16.94
C VAL A 77 4.99 29.19 -16.04
N ALA A 78 4.82 28.78 -14.78
CA ALA A 78 5.94 28.55 -13.86
C ALA A 78 6.91 27.49 -14.42
N VAL A 79 6.39 26.41 -14.97
CA VAL A 79 7.17 25.36 -15.64
C VAL A 79 7.93 25.93 -16.84
N ALA A 80 7.30 26.77 -17.66
CA ALA A 80 7.92 27.41 -18.82
C ALA A 80 9.16 28.23 -18.45
N ILE A 81 9.08 28.98 -17.35
CA ILE A 81 10.19 29.78 -16.82
C ILE A 81 11.33 28.88 -16.32
N LEU A 82 11.01 27.76 -15.67
CA LEU A 82 12.00 26.87 -15.04
C LEU A 82 12.69 25.90 -16.01
N TYR A 83 12.04 25.54 -17.11
CA TYR A 83 12.53 24.54 -18.06
C TYR A 83 13.91 24.85 -18.69
N PRO A 84 14.21 26.09 -19.12
CA PRO A 84 15.53 26.47 -19.61
C PRO A 84 16.63 26.22 -18.56
N LEU A 85 16.36 26.52 -17.29
CA LEU A 85 17.29 26.26 -16.18
C LEU A 85 17.52 24.77 -15.96
N PHE A 86 16.47 23.95 -16.09
CA PHE A 86 16.58 22.51 -15.97
C PHE A 86 17.37 21.90 -17.13
N ILE A 87 17.08 22.30 -18.37
CA ILE A 87 17.79 21.85 -19.57
C ILE A 87 19.28 22.22 -19.46
N ARG A 88 19.61 23.44 -19.03
CA ARG A 88 21.00 23.86 -18.80
C ARG A 88 21.70 22.95 -17.78
N ARG A 89 21.05 22.66 -16.65
CA ARG A 89 21.60 21.76 -15.61
C ARG A 89 21.71 20.30 -16.05
N LEU A 90 20.78 19.83 -16.89
CA LEU A 90 20.82 18.49 -17.48
C LEU A 90 22.02 18.36 -18.43
N ARG A 91 22.26 19.36 -19.28
CA ARG A 91 23.45 19.43 -20.16
C ARG A 91 24.76 19.49 -19.37
N GLN A 92 24.75 20.14 -18.21
CA GLN A 92 25.87 20.15 -17.25
C GLN A 92 26.04 18.83 -16.47
N ARG A 93 25.28 17.76 -16.80
CA ARG A 93 25.31 16.46 -16.14
C ARG A 93 25.10 16.54 -14.61
N SER A 94 24.35 17.55 -14.16
CA SER A 94 24.08 17.75 -12.74
C SER A 94 23.00 16.78 -12.23
N GLN A 95 23.32 16.00 -11.19
CA GLN A 95 22.32 15.17 -10.49
C GLN A 95 21.14 15.99 -9.97
N ARG A 96 21.39 17.24 -9.53
CA ARG A 96 20.33 18.16 -9.10
C ARG A 96 19.41 18.55 -10.26
N GLY A 97 19.95 18.72 -11.45
CA GLY A 97 19.18 18.97 -12.68
C GLY A 97 18.24 17.80 -12.98
N TRP A 98 18.77 16.57 -13.00
CA TRP A 98 17.99 15.36 -13.20
C TRP A 98 16.87 15.20 -12.16
N ARG A 99 17.18 15.37 -10.86
CA ARG A 99 16.18 15.26 -9.78
C ARG A 99 15.04 16.25 -9.96
N ARG A 100 15.34 17.50 -10.30
CA ARG A 100 14.33 18.55 -10.53
C ARG A 100 13.44 18.23 -11.72
N THR A 101 14.00 17.72 -12.83
CA THR A 101 13.21 17.27 -13.98
C THR A 101 12.22 16.17 -13.59
N VAL A 102 12.65 15.17 -12.82
CA VAL A 102 11.77 14.10 -12.35
C VAL A 102 10.69 14.63 -11.41
N ILE A 103 11.06 15.45 -10.42
CA ILE A 103 10.11 16.05 -9.47
C ILE A 103 9.02 16.85 -10.19
N VAL A 104 9.41 17.69 -11.14
CA VAL A 104 8.47 18.54 -11.88
C VAL A 104 7.56 17.71 -12.78
N ALA A 105 8.09 16.66 -13.43
CA ALA A 105 7.27 15.75 -14.22
C ALA A 105 6.27 14.97 -13.35
N VAL A 106 6.67 14.51 -12.16
CA VAL A 106 5.74 13.89 -11.19
C VAL A 106 4.67 14.89 -10.73
N ALA A 107 5.06 16.11 -10.35
CA ALA A 107 4.12 17.15 -9.91
C ALA A 107 3.10 17.52 -11.01
N GLN A 108 3.55 17.59 -12.26
CA GLN A 108 2.66 17.81 -13.41
C GLN A 108 1.69 16.65 -13.61
N LEU A 109 2.16 15.40 -13.50
CA LEU A 109 1.27 14.24 -13.65
C LEU A 109 0.21 14.22 -12.55
N LEU A 110 0.58 14.53 -11.30
CA LEU A 110 -0.35 14.65 -10.18
C LEU A 110 -1.35 15.79 -10.41
N SER A 111 -0.90 16.94 -10.90
CA SER A 111 -1.77 18.07 -11.23
C SER A 111 -2.77 17.71 -12.33
N LEU A 112 -2.32 17.03 -13.39
CA LEU A 112 -3.20 16.57 -14.47
C LEU A 112 -4.23 15.54 -13.97
N GLY A 113 -3.81 14.61 -13.10
CA GLY A 113 -4.71 13.66 -12.45
C GLY A 113 -5.76 14.34 -11.57
N TRP A 114 -5.33 15.28 -10.72
CA TRP A 114 -6.24 16.09 -9.89
C TRP A 114 -7.29 16.80 -10.73
N PHE A 115 -6.87 17.42 -11.85
CA PHE A 115 -7.80 18.10 -12.73
C PHE A 115 -8.76 17.15 -13.45
N ALA A 116 -8.29 15.98 -13.89
CA ALA A 116 -9.14 14.99 -14.55
C ALA A 116 -10.26 14.46 -13.63
N ILE A 117 -10.01 14.41 -12.33
CA ILE A 117 -10.99 13.94 -11.33
C ILE A 117 -11.90 15.08 -10.84
N GLY A 118 -11.35 16.29 -10.70
CA GLY A 118 -12.04 17.41 -10.04
C GLY A 118 -12.95 18.27 -10.92
N ALA A 119 -12.99 18.06 -12.24
CA ALA A 119 -13.82 18.87 -13.13
C ALA A 119 -14.28 18.13 -14.41
N HIS A 120 -15.51 18.40 -14.83
CA HIS A 120 -16.05 17.93 -16.11
C HIS A 120 -15.59 18.87 -17.23
N TYR A 121 -14.53 18.51 -17.93
CA TYR A 121 -14.03 19.29 -19.07
C TYR A 121 -14.64 18.80 -20.39
N PRO A 122 -14.76 19.71 -21.38
CA PRO A 122 -15.08 19.32 -22.75
C PRO A 122 -14.15 18.21 -23.25
N VAL A 123 -14.68 17.27 -24.03
CA VAL A 123 -13.96 16.09 -24.52
C VAL A 123 -12.63 16.46 -25.21
N TRP A 124 -12.62 17.53 -26.00
CA TRP A 124 -11.41 18.00 -26.69
C TRP A 124 -10.30 18.45 -25.73
N LEU A 125 -10.66 19.10 -24.61
CA LEU A 125 -9.72 19.57 -23.61
C LEU A 125 -9.21 18.39 -22.78
N SER A 126 -10.10 17.49 -22.39
CA SER A 126 -9.76 16.22 -21.74
C SER A 126 -8.80 15.38 -22.58
N ALA A 127 -9.03 15.29 -23.90
CA ALA A 127 -8.15 14.58 -24.83
C ALA A 127 -6.76 15.24 -24.89
N LEU A 128 -6.69 16.57 -24.92
CA LEU A 128 -5.43 17.31 -24.93
C LEU A 128 -4.65 17.14 -23.62
N MET A 129 -5.33 17.18 -22.47
CA MET A 129 -4.73 16.89 -21.17
C MET A 129 -4.27 15.43 -21.05
N GLY A 130 -5.02 14.49 -21.63
CA GLY A 130 -4.64 13.09 -21.74
C GLY A 130 -3.37 12.91 -22.57
N LEU A 131 -3.28 13.58 -23.72
CA LEU A 131 -2.07 13.61 -24.54
C LEU A 131 -0.88 14.19 -23.76
N GLN A 132 -1.09 15.29 -23.04
CA GLN A 132 -0.06 15.88 -22.18
C GLN A 132 0.41 14.88 -21.11
N ALA A 133 -0.51 14.17 -20.45
CA ALA A 133 -0.18 13.15 -19.46
C ALA A 133 0.68 12.01 -20.04
N VAL A 134 0.36 11.56 -21.27
CA VAL A 134 1.17 10.56 -21.99
C VAL A 134 2.60 11.07 -22.24
N VAL A 135 2.76 12.35 -22.63
CA VAL A 135 4.08 12.95 -22.84
C VAL A 135 4.85 13.09 -21.52
N VAL A 136 4.20 13.50 -20.43
CA VAL A 136 4.81 13.53 -19.08
C VAL A 136 5.29 12.15 -18.66
N LEU A 137 4.49 11.10 -18.88
CA LEU A 137 4.88 9.72 -18.64
C LEU A 137 6.07 9.31 -19.51
N ALA A 138 6.12 9.75 -20.77
CA ALA A 138 7.27 9.52 -21.64
C ALA A 138 8.54 10.24 -21.14
N VAL A 139 8.43 11.48 -20.62
CA VAL A 139 9.52 12.21 -19.96
C VAL A 139 10.03 11.41 -18.75
N LEU A 140 9.13 10.96 -17.86
CA LEU A 140 9.49 10.15 -16.69
C LEU A 140 10.16 8.84 -17.07
N ARG A 141 9.62 8.14 -18.07
CA ARG A 141 10.21 6.90 -18.60
C ARG A 141 11.60 7.16 -19.19
N ALA A 142 11.77 8.22 -19.98
CA ALA A 142 13.06 8.56 -20.59
C ALA A 142 14.08 8.95 -19.51
N ALA A 143 13.70 9.79 -18.55
CA ALA A 143 14.57 10.24 -17.46
C ALA A 143 15.03 9.09 -16.55
N THR A 144 14.20 8.05 -16.39
CA THR A 144 14.52 6.90 -15.53
C THR A 144 15.26 5.77 -16.27
N ARG A 145 15.45 5.87 -17.60
CA ARG A 145 16.22 4.85 -18.35
C ARG A 145 17.67 4.76 -17.86
N PRO A 146 18.24 3.54 -17.76
CA PRO A 146 19.64 3.35 -17.35
C PRO A 146 20.62 4.17 -18.18
N ALA A 147 20.41 4.29 -19.49
CA ALA A 147 21.24 5.06 -20.40
C ALA A 147 21.34 6.55 -20.02
N VAL A 148 20.22 7.14 -19.57
CA VAL A 148 20.17 8.54 -19.12
C VAL A 148 20.72 8.66 -17.70
N ARG A 149 20.35 7.75 -16.79
CA ARG A 149 20.82 7.78 -15.39
C ARG A 149 22.34 7.66 -15.26
N ARG A 150 23.00 6.88 -16.12
CA ARG A 150 24.46 6.76 -16.16
C ARG A 150 25.16 8.09 -16.48
N LEU A 151 24.55 8.98 -17.29
CA LEU A 151 25.11 10.31 -17.57
C LEU A 151 25.26 11.17 -16.31
N PHE A 152 24.48 10.89 -15.27
CA PHE A 152 24.48 11.62 -14.00
C PHE A 152 25.21 10.86 -12.88
N ALA A 153 26.06 9.89 -13.22
CA ALA A 153 26.82 9.06 -12.29
C ALA A 153 25.94 8.32 -11.26
N PHE A 154 24.72 7.92 -11.66
CA PHE A 154 23.96 6.98 -10.84
C PHE A 154 24.47 5.56 -11.07
N PRO A 155 24.83 4.82 -10.01
CA PRO A 155 25.32 3.46 -10.16
C PRO A 155 24.26 2.56 -10.79
N ALA A 156 24.73 1.60 -11.60
CA ALA A 156 23.85 0.60 -12.18
C ALA A 156 23.20 -0.23 -11.04
N PRO A 157 21.90 -0.57 -11.12
CA PRO A 157 21.27 -1.44 -10.15
C PRO A 157 22.00 -2.79 -10.12
N THR A 158 22.44 -3.24 -8.95
CA THR A 158 23.01 -4.58 -8.77
C THR A 158 21.93 -5.65 -8.95
N ALA A 159 22.30 -6.91 -9.20
CA ALA A 159 21.34 -8.01 -9.25
C ALA A 159 20.52 -8.09 -7.94
N ALA A 160 21.20 -7.93 -6.81
CA ALA A 160 20.60 -7.84 -5.48
C ALA A 160 19.55 -6.72 -5.39
N SER A 161 19.88 -5.50 -5.84
CA SER A 161 18.92 -4.39 -5.79
C SER A 161 17.73 -4.63 -6.71
N ARG A 162 17.93 -5.21 -7.90
CA ARG A 162 16.82 -5.54 -8.83
C ARG A 162 15.85 -6.54 -8.21
N THR A 163 16.37 -7.58 -7.59
CA THR A 163 15.54 -8.58 -6.89
C THR A 163 14.78 -7.96 -5.73
N ALA A 164 15.43 -7.09 -4.96
CA ALA A 164 14.78 -6.38 -3.86
C ALA A 164 13.67 -5.42 -4.34
N HIS A 165 13.89 -4.71 -5.45
CA HIS A 165 12.85 -3.88 -6.08
C HIS A 165 11.67 -4.72 -6.58
N ARG A 166 11.91 -5.91 -7.15
CA ARG A 166 10.83 -6.83 -7.55
C ARG A 166 9.98 -7.26 -6.36
N ALA A 167 10.62 -7.61 -5.24
CA ALA A 167 9.91 -7.98 -4.02
C ALA A 167 9.10 -6.80 -3.45
N ALA A 168 9.66 -5.58 -3.47
CA ALA A 168 8.94 -4.38 -3.05
C ALA A 168 7.71 -4.10 -3.94
N TRP A 169 7.86 -4.16 -5.27
CA TRP A 169 6.72 -3.98 -6.18
C TRP A 169 5.67 -5.07 -6.04
N LEU A 170 6.10 -6.31 -5.79
CA LEU A 170 5.17 -7.39 -5.48
C LEU A 170 4.38 -7.08 -4.21
N LEU A 171 5.01 -6.58 -3.15
CA LEU A 171 4.31 -6.19 -1.92
C LEU A 171 3.38 -4.99 -2.15
N VAL A 172 3.76 -4.03 -2.98
CA VAL A 172 2.90 -2.89 -3.37
C VAL A 172 1.60 -3.36 -4.02
N VAL A 173 1.63 -4.49 -4.72
CA VAL A 173 0.43 -5.10 -5.33
C VAL A 173 -0.29 -5.99 -4.35
N LEU A 174 0.42 -6.88 -3.66
CA LEU A 174 -0.19 -7.88 -2.77
C LEU A 174 -0.92 -7.24 -1.58
N ALA A 175 -0.35 -6.21 -0.95
CA ALA A 175 -0.93 -5.62 0.27
C ALA A 175 -2.38 -5.13 0.07
N PRO A 176 -2.69 -4.22 -0.88
CA PRO A 176 -4.06 -3.79 -1.11
C PRO A 176 -4.96 -4.89 -1.68
N LEU A 177 -4.44 -5.81 -2.51
CA LEU A 177 -5.26 -6.90 -3.03
C LEU A 177 -5.72 -7.87 -1.93
N VAL A 178 -4.82 -8.20 -1.00
CA VAL A 178 -5.15 -9.06 0.14
C VAL A 178 -6.07 -8.34 1.13
N ALA A 179 -5.80 -7.06 1.41
CA ALA A 179 -6.57 -6.32 2.41
C ALA A 179 -7.98 -5.91 1.93
N GLU A 180 -8.19 -5.72 0.62
CA GLU A 180 -9.44 -5.17 0.09
C GLU A 180 -10.12 -6.10 -0.92
N LEU A 181 -9.38 -6.57 -1.93
CA LEU A 181 -9.99 -7.30 -3.04
C LEU A 181 -10.39 -8.73 -2.64
N SER A 182 -9.50 -9.48 -2.00
CA SER A 182 -9.82 -10.84 -1.51
C SER A 182 -10.71 -10.81 -0.28
N TRP A 183 -10.79 -9.68 0.43
CA TRP A 183 -11.75 -9.50 1.52
C TRP A 183 -13.18 -9.25 0.99
N GLY A 184 -13.32 -8.58 -0.14
CA GLY A 184 -14.63 -8.24 -0.70
C GLY A 184 -15.20 -6.91 -0.22
N SER A 185 -14.45 -6.13 0.57
CA SER A 185 -14.84 -4.77 0.98
C SER A 185 -14.91 -3.82 -0.22
N THR A 186 -14.04 -3.98 -1.20
CA THR A 186 -14.12 -3.27 -2.48
C THR A 186 -15.01 -4.04 -3.47
N ARG A 187 -16.24 -3.55 -3.66
CA ARG A 187 -17.22 -4.13 -4.59
C ARG A 187 -16.74 -4.07 -6.04
N ALA A 188 -17.17 -5.02 -6.86
CA ALA A 188 -16.81 -5.05 -8.28
C ALA A 188 -17.29 -3.80 -9.04
N SER A 189 -18.46 -3.30 -8.67
CA SER A 189 -19.04 -2.05 -9.18
C SER A 189 -18.23 -0.79 -8.80
N GLN A 190 -17.40 -0.88 -7.76
CA GLN A 190 -16.64 0.23 -7.19
C GLN A 190 -15.13 -0.05 -7.20
N ILE A 191 -14.66 -0.90 -8.12
CA ILE A 191 -13.26 -1.35 -8.17
C ILE A 191 -12.25 -0.20 -8.29
N ALA A 192 -12.67 0.94 -8.87
CA ALA A 192 -11.86 2.15 -8.93
C ALA A 192 -11.52 2.69 -7.52
N GLY A 193 -12.37 2.44 -6.52
CA GLY A 193 -12.14 2.78 -5.11
C GLY A 193 -10.91 2.10 -4.51
N LEU A 194 -10.45 0.98 -5.08
CA LEU A 194 -9.20 0.32 -4.68
C LEU A 194 -7.98 1.25 -4.77
N THR A 195 -8.02 2.23 -5.68
CA THR A 195 -6.94 3.22 -5.82
C THR A 195 -6.80 4.13 -4.60
N LEU A 196 -7.87 4.33 -3.83
CA LEU A 196 -7.87 5.11 -2.59
C LEU A 196 -7.08 4.42 -1.48
N TYR A 197 -7.25 3.10 -1.36
CA TYR A 197 -6.62 2.26 -0.34
C TYR A 197 -5.16 1.91 -0.66
N TRP A 198 -4.80 1.94 -1.96
CA TRP A 198 -3.49 1.52 -2.43
C TRP A 198 -2.31 2.18 -1.70
N PRO A 199 -2.27 3.53 -1.53
CA PRO A 199 -1.13 4.18 -0.89
C PRO A 199 -0.99 3.82 0.59
N ALA A 200 -2.12 3.64 1.30
CA ALA A 200 -2.14 3.30 2.72
C ALA A 200 -1.61 1.89 2.95
N TYR A 201 -2.19 0.87 2.30
CA TYR A 201 -1.76 -0.52 2.48
C TYR A 201 -0.37 -0.79 1.92
N ALA A 202 -0.08 -0.36 0.69
CA ALA A 202 1.23 -0.60 0.08
C ALA A 202 2.34 0.12 0.86
N GLY A 203 2.09 1.37 1.27
CA GLY A 203 3.01 2.16 2.06
C GLY A 203 3.22 1.57 3.46
N GLY A 204 2.13 1.26 4.16
CA GLY A 204 2.13 0.66 5.50
C GLY A 204 2.89 -0.66 5.55
N ALA A 205 2.54 -1.61 4.67
CA ALA A 205 3.20 -2.92 4.63
C ALA A 205 4.70 -2.80 4.33
N LEU A 206 5.10 -1.93 3.38
CA LEU A 206 6.51 -1.67 3.09
C LEU A 206 7.23 -1.04 4.29
N LEU A 207 6.64 -0.06 4.97
CA LEU A 207 7.26 0.60 6.12
C LEU A 207 7.47 -0.37 7.28
N VAL A 208 6.43 -1.12 7.66
CA VAL A 208 6.52 -2.14 8.71
C VAL A 208 7.67 -3.10 8.40
N ARG A 209 7.69 -3.64 7.19
CA ARG A 209 8.70 -4.58 6.73
C ARG A 209 10.11 -3.97 6.76
N GLU A 210 10.27 -2.75 6.26
CA GLU A 210 11.57 -2.07 6.20
C GLU A 210 12.11 -1.71 7.59
N VAL A 211 11.25 -1.27 8.51
CA VAL A 211 11.64 -1.01 9.90
C VAL A 211 12.17 -2.29 10.52
N VAL A 212 11.40 -3.38 10.48
CA VAL A 212 11.78 -4.66 11.10
C VAL A 212 13.08 -5.22 10.51
N ARG A 213 13.23 -5.20 9.18
CA ARG A 213 14.43 -5.75 8.53
C ARG A 213 15.68 -4.90 8.74
N ARG A 214 15.53 -3.62 9.10
CA ARG A 214 16.66 -2.73 9.45
C ARG A 214 17.06 -2.82 10.91
N THR A 215 16.11 -3.11 11.79
CA THR A 215 16.36 -3.23 13.24
C THR A 215 16.72 -4.66 13.65
N GLY A 216 16.56 -5.63 12.73
CA GLY A 216 16.79 -7.04 12.99
C GLY A 216 15.68 -7.70 13.81
N GLY A 217 14.48 -7.11 13.78
CA GLY A 217 13.29 -7.65 14.45
C GLY A 217 12.73 -8.91 13.78
N GLY A 218 11.91 -9.65 14.53
CA GLY A 218 11.24 -10.85 14.06
C GLY A 218 9.77 -10.62 13.67
N TRP A 219 9.02 -11.71 13.52
CA TRP A 219 7.58 -11.66 13.25
C TRP A 219 6.76 -11.03 14.37
N ALA A 220 7.21 -11.11 15.62
CA ALA A 220 6.58 -10.39 16.73
C ALA A 220 6.61 -8.87 16.51
N SER A 221 7.71 -8.33 15.99
CA SER A 221 7.82 -6.92 15.61
C SER A 221 6.90 -6.56 14.44
N ILE A 222 6.77 -7.45 13.44
CA ILE A 222 5.84 -7.23 12.30
C ILE A 222 4.40 -7.16 12.81
N LEU A 223 3.98 -8.10 13.67
CA LEU A 223 2.64 -8.13 14.22
C LEU A 223 2.35 -6.91 15.10
N ALA A 224 3.29 -6.53 15.98
CA ALA A 224 3.14 -5.34 16.83
C ALA A 224 3.01 -4.05 16.01
N LEU A 225 3.85 -3.87 14.99
CA LEU A 225 3.75 -2.73 14.07
C LEU A 225 2.50 -2.81 13.17
N GLY A 226 2.01 -4.01 12.85
CA GLY A 226 0.77 -4.21 12.13
C GLY A 226 -0.45 -3.79 12.95
N VAL A 227 -0.47 -4.05 14.26
CA VAL A 227 -1.46 -3.46 15.17
C VAL A 227 -1.31 -1.94 15.20
N GLY A 228 -0.08 -1.43 15.25
CA GLY A 228 0.18 0.01 15.17
C GLY A 228 -0.35 0.64 13.89
N TYR A 229 -0.18 -0.02 12.75
CA TYR A 229 -0.77 0.37 11.48
C TYR A 229 -2.30 0.38 11.54
N GLY A 230 -2.93 -0.67 12.09
CA GLY A 230 -4.38 -0.72 12.28
C GLY A 230 -4.91 0.40 13.17
N LEU A 231 -4.18 0.83 14.20
CA LEU A 231 -4.56 1.99 15.02
C LEU A 231 -4.47 3.32 14.27
N LEU A 232 -3.49 3.47 13.38
CA LEU A 232 -3.37 4.66 12.53
C LEU A 232 -4.50 4.70 11.48
N GLU A 233 -4.83 3.56 10.87
CA GLU A 233 -5.90 3.46 9.88
C GLU A 233 -7.28 3.54 10.53
N GLU A 234 -7.64 2.60 11.40
CA GLU A 234 -8.97 2.50 11.98
C GLU A 234 -9.20 3.53 13.10
N GLY A 235 -8.17 3.82 13.90
CA GLY A 235 -8.29 4.75 15.01
C GLY A 235 -8.24 6.21 14.58
N LEU A 236 -7.27 6.60 13.76
CA LEU A 236 -7.07 8.02 13.39
C LEU A 236 -7.68 8.39 12.04
N ALA A 237 -7.46 7.59 10.99
CA ALA A 237 -7.91 7.93 9.65
C ALA A 237 -9.42 7.68 9.49
N LEU A 238 -9.90 6.50 9.83
CA LEU A 238 -11.31 6.12 9.72
C LEU A 238 -12.12 6.46 10.97
N GLN A 239 -11.48 6.53 12.15
CA GLN A 239 -12.15 6.74 13.44
C GLN A 239 -13.22 5.67 13.74
N SER A 240 -13.08 4.50 13.14
CA SER A 240 -14.04 3.40 13.15
C SER A 240 -14.07 2.63 14.46
N LEU A 241 -12.98 2.66 15.23
CA LEU A 241 -12.91 2.02 16.55
C LEU A 241 -13.91 2.60 17.56
N THR A 242 -14.36 3.84 17.32
CA THR A 242 -15.21 4.60 18.26
C THR A 242 -16.43 5.22 17.60
N SER A 243 -16.48 5.27 16.26
CA SER A 243 -17.67 5.69 15.51
C SER A 243 -18.85 4.74 15.78
N PRO A 244 -20.06 5.26 16.04
CA PRO A 244 -21.25 4.45 16.24
C PRO A 244 -21.90 4.02 14.91
N SER A 245 -21.62 4.73 13.81
CA SER A 245 -22.41 4.65 12.56
C SER A 245 -21.62 4.24 11.33
N ILE A 246 -20.28 4.28 11.35
CA ILE A 246 -19.49 4.00 10.14
C ILE A 246 -19.68 2.56 9.64
N PHE A 247 -19.84 1.61 10.56
CA PHE A 247 -20.13 0.20 10.30
C PHE A 247 -21.29 -0.26 11.20
N PRO A 248 -22.55 0.09 10.86
CA PRO A 248 -23.68 -0.05 11.77
C PRO A 248 -23.97 -1.52 12.12
N ASP A 249 -23.79 -2.43 11.15
CA ASP A 249 -23.99 -3.86 11.35
C ASP A 249 -23.00 -4.47 12.35
N MET A 250 -21.79 -3.89 12.47
CA MET A 250 -20.80 -4.32 13.46
C MET A 250 -21.02 -3.63 14.80
N ALA A 251 -21.27 -2.32 14.75
CA ALA A 251 -21.42 -1.45 15.92
C ALA A 251 -22.58 -1.86 16.83
N ALA A 252 -23.60 -2.51 16.26
CA ALA A 252 -24.77 -3.00 17.00
C ALA A 252 -24.51 -4.33 17.76
N LEU A 253 -23.42 -5.04 17.47
CA LEU A 253 -23.23 -6.44 17.88
C LEU A 253 -22.24 -6.64 19.02
N THR A 254 -21.52 -5.59 19.43
CA THR A 254 -20.34 -5.70 20.28
C THR A 254 -20.39 -4.76 21.48
N PRO A 255 -19.73 -5.10 22.59
CA PRO A 255 -19.66 -4.22 23.75
C PRO A 255 -18.90 -2.92 23.44
N ARG A 256 -19.41 -1.79 23.96
CA ARG A 256 -18.83 -0.46 23.77
C ARG A 256 -18.38 0.27 25.05
N PRO A 257 -17.57 -0.34 25.92
CA PRO A 257 -17.06 0.35 27.11
C PRO A 257 -16.24 1.58 26.70
N TRP A 258 -16.48 2.71 27.35
CA TRP A 258 -15.84 4.01 27.06
C TRP A 258 -15.99 4.48 25.59
N GLY A 259 -17.02 4.00 24.88
CA GLY A 259 -17.30 4.35 23.49
C GLY A 259 -16.47 3.59 22.45
N ILE A 260 -15.61 2.65 22.87
CA ILE A 260 -14.78 1.83 21.98
C ILE A 260 -15.52 0.53 21.65
N ASP A 261 -15.69 0.24 20.37
CA ASP A 261 -16.18 -1.05 19.91
C ASP A 261 -15.12 -2.14 20.13
N VAL A 262 -15.22 -2.90 21.23
CA VAL A 262 -14.16 -3.84 21.60
C VAL A 262 -14.11 -5.04 20.65
N GLY A 263 -15.26 -5.56 20.23
CA GLY A 263 -15.30 -6.70 19.31
C GLY A 263 -14.76 -6.34 17.94
N TYR A 264 -15.18 -5.18 17.40
CA TYR A 264 -14.63 -4.65 16.16
C TYR A 264 -13.14 -4.32 16.31
N ALA A 265 -12.71 -3.69 17.40
CA ALA A 265 -11.29 -3.38 17.62
C ALA A 265 -10.41 -4.64 17.65
N VAL A 266 -10.82 -5.68 18.38
CA VAL A 266 -10.09 -6.97 18.40
C VAL A 266 -10.01 -7.56 16.99
N MET A 267 -11.14 -7.57 16.27
CA MET A 267 -11.21 -8.10 14.92
C MET A 267 -10.34 -7.31 13.94
N VAL A 268 -10.54 -5.99 13.84
CA VAL A 268 -9.92 -5.14 12.81
C VAL A 268 -8.44 -4.92 13.06
N LEU A 269 -8.00 -4.80 14.33
CA LEU A 269 -6.57 -4.68 14.63
C LEU A 269 -5.83 -5.99 14.37
N THR A 270 -6.47 -7.13 14.64
CA THR A 270 -5.91 -8.45 14.28
C THR A 270 -5.90 -8.63 12.76
N TYR A 271 -6.97 -8.21 12.08
CA TYR A 271 -7.08 -8.19 10.62
C TYR A 271 -5.92 -7.43 10.00
N HIS A 272 -5.68 -6.19 10.44
CA HIS A 272 -4.56 -5.40 9.93
C HIS A 272 -3.20 -6.02 10.24
N ALA A 273 -3.00 -6.50 11.47
CA ALA A 273 -1.73 -7.09 11.86
C ALA A 273 -1.38 -8.36 11.06
N VAL A 274 -2.35 -9.25 10.87
CA VAL A 274 -2.13 -10.56 10.24
C VAL A 274 -2.37 -10.50 8.74
N ILE A 275 -3.54 -10.05 8.31
CA ILE A 275 -4.03 -10.14 6.94
C ILE A 275 -3.50 -8.99 6.10
N SER A 276 -3.66 -7.73 6.53
CA SER A 276 -3.22 -6.57 5.73
C SER A 276 -1.71 -6.38 5.70
N ILE A 277 -1.00 -6.89 6.72
CA ILE A 277 0.44 -6.66 6.89
C ILE A 277 1.25 -7.96 6.80
N ALA A 278 1.09 -8.89 7.76
CA ALA A 278 1.99 -10.04 7.85
C ALA A 278 1.88 -11.02 6.66
N VAL A 279 0.66 -11.33 6.20
CA VAL A 279 0.39 -12.21 5.06
C VAL A 279 1.03 -11.70 3.77
N PRO A 280 0.77 -10.47 3.28
CA PRO A 280 1.35 -9.99 2.03
C PRO A 280 2.86 -9.83 2.12
N ILE A 281 3.41 -9.43 3.29
CA ILE A 281 4.87 -9.44 3.51
C ILE A 281 5.41 -10.86 3.34
N ARG A 282 4.79 -11.86 3.99
CA ARG A 282 5.26 -13.24 3.92
C ARG A 282 5.15 -13.82 2.52
N LEU A 283 4.07 -13.56 1.80
CA LEU A 283 3.89 -13.97 0.40
C LEU A 283 4.99 -13.38 -0.49
N ALA A 284 5.28 -12.08 -0.35
CA ALA A 284 6.34 -11.43 -1.11
C ALA A 284 7.73 -12.04 -0.82
N GLU A 285 8.01 -12.36 0.45
CA GLU A 285 9.25 -13.04 0.86
C GLU A 285 9.34 -14.48 0.33
N LEU A 286 8.24 -15.23 0.27
CA LEU A 286 8.19 -16.59 -0.27
C LEU A 286 8.35 -16.62 -1.80
N VAL A 287 7.78 -15.64 -2.51
CA VAL A 287 7.91 -15.53 -3.98
C VAL A 287 9.33 -15.10 -4.38
N VAL A 288 9.98 -14.27 -3.56
CA VAL A 288 11.33 -13.74 -3.78
C VAL A 288 12.27 -14.03 -2.59
N PRO A 289 12.63 -15.30 -2.31
CA PRO A 289 13.37 -15.68 -1.10
C PRO A 289 14.73 -14.99 -0.94
N SER A 290 15.43 -14.77 -2.06
CA SER A 290 16.74 -14.14 -2.08
C SER A 290 16.75 -12.66 -1.68
N ALA A 291 15.58 -12.05 -1.46
CA ALA A 291 15.45 -10.71 -0.91
C ALA A 291 14.84 -10.68 0.51
N ALA A 292 14.38 -11.80 1.07
CA ALA A 292 13.54 -11.83 2.27
C ALA A 292 14.18 -11.15 3.49
N HIS A 293 15.45 -11.42 3.77
CA HIS A 293 16.13 -11.01 5.02
C HIS A 293 16.96 -9.72 4.92
N ARG A 294 16.74 -8.89 3.89
CA ARG A 294 17.47 -7.62 3.71
C ARG A 294 16.55 -6.44 3.41
N PRO A 295 16.91 -5.20 3.77
CA PRO A 295 16.15 -4.03 3.32
C PRO A 295 15.98 -4.00 1.79
N TRP A 296 14.79 -3.67 1.32
CA TRP A 296 14.44 -3.58 -0.10
C TRP A 296 14.60 -2.18 -0.65
N LEU A 297 14.35 -1.18 0.20
CA LEU A 297 14.36 0.22 -0.20
C LEU A 297 15.69 0.89 0.15
N ALA A 298 16.07 1.92 -0.61
CA ALA A 298 17.08 2.86 -0.16
C ALA A 298 16.45 3.87 0.82
N ARG A 299 17.25 4.51 1.68
CA ARG A 299 16.74 5.52 2.65
C ARG A 299 15.86 6.61 2.01
N PRO A 300 16.21 7.21 0.84
CA PRO A 300 15.34 8.19 0.21
C PRO A 300 13.99 7.61 -0.22
N THR A 301 13.99 6.40 -0.78
CA THR A 301 12.77 5.71 -1.18
C THR A 301 11.91 5.36 0.03
N LEU A 302 12.53 4.98 1.14
CA LEU A 302 11.82 4.73 2.40
C LEU A 302 11.10 5.98 2.91
N VAL A 303 11.74 7.15 2.86
CA VAL A 303 11.09 8.43 3.22
C VAL A 303 9.92 8.72 2.30
N VAL A 304 10.08 8.52 0.98
CA VAL A 304 8.99 8.69 0.01
C VAL A 304 7.83 7.72 0.32
N THR A 305 8.12 6.45 0.60
CA THR A 305 7.11 5.47 1.03
C THR A 305 6.40 5.93 2.31
N GLY A 306 7.14 6.51 3.27
CA GLY A 306 6.61 7.13 4.48
C GLY A 306 5.58 8.22 4.18
N VAL A 307 5.95 9.17 3.32
CA VAL A 307 5.06 10.26 2.89
C VAL A 307 3.84 9.71 2.16
N VAL A 308 4.03 8.75 1.25
CA VAL A 308 2.92 8.11 0.51
C VAL A 308 1.95 7.39 1.46
N ALA A 309 2.45 6.70 2.48
CA ALA A 309 1.61 6.04 3.48
C ALA A 309 0.79 7.05 4.30
N VAL A 310 1.41 8.14 4.76
CA VAL A 310 0.72 9.20 5.51
C VAL A 310 -0.34 9.90 4.65
N LEU A 311 -0.02 10.20 3.39
CA LEU A 311 -0.99 10.74 2.45
C LEU A 311 -2.12 9.74 2.18
N GLY A 312 -1.81 8.45 2.06
CA GLY A 312 -2.78 7.37 1.96
C GLY A 312 -3.76 7.33 3.12
N LEU A 313 -3.25 7.36 4.36
CA LEU A 313 -4.08 7.45 5.56
C LEU A 313 -4.93 8.74 5.55
N GLY A 314 -4.37 9.87 5.10
CA GLY A 314 -5.12 11.11 4.91
C GLY A 314 -6.24 10.99 3.87
N LEU A 315 -6.04 10.23 2.81
CA LEU A 315 -7.07 9.93 1.81
C LEU A 315 -8.18 9.05 2.39
N LEU A 316 -7.86 8.09 3.26
CA LEU A 316 -8.87 7.28 3.94
C LEU A 316 -9.78 8.11 4.86
N ARG A 317 -9.31 9.26 5.37
CA ARG A 317 -10.15 10.20 6.14
C ARG A 317 -11.33 10.76 5.34
N LEU A 318 -11.31 10.65 4.01
CA LEU A 318 -12.43 11.04 3.16
C LEU A 318 -13.64 10.09 3.30
N ILE A 319 -13.41 8.83 3.71
CA ILE A 319 -14.49 7.83 3.84
C ILE A 319 -15.48 8.23 4.95
N PRO A 320 -15.06 8.49 6.21
CA PRO A 320 -16.00 8.87 7.26
C PRO A 320 -16.74 10.18 7.00
N LEU A 321 -16.19 11.10 6.19
CA LEU A 321 -16.91 12.33 5.80
C LEU A 321 -18.21 12.03 5.02
N SER A 322 -18.33 10.84 4.45
CA SER A 322 -19.54 10.38 3.77
C SER A 322 -20.33 9.37 4.60
N ALA A 323 -19.63 8.47 5.31
CA ALA A 323 -20.25 7.36 6.03
C ALA A 323 -20.73 7.74 7.45
N ASP A 324 -20.10 8.71 8.10
CA ASP A 324 -20.43 9.19 9.44
C ASP A 324 -20.03 10.68 9.60
N PRO A 325 -20.68 11.59 8.85
CA PRO A 325 -20.22 12.98 8.68
C PRO A 325 -20.19 13.79 9.98
N ASP A 326 -21.08 13.46 10.92
CA ASP A 326 -21.26 14.18 12.18
C ASP A 326 -20.31 13.69 13.29
N TYR A 327 -19.60 12.59 13.05
CA TYR A 327 -18.70 12.01 14.03
C TYR A 327 -17.28 12.57 13.90
N LEU A 328 -16.76 13.01 15.04
CA LEU A 328 -15.35 13.30 15.23
C LEU A 328 -14.84 12.57 16.46
N LEU A 329 -13.69 11.93 16.30
CA LEU A 329 -12.95 11.35 17.41
C LEU A 329 -12.78 12.42 18.52
N PRO A 330 -13.16 12.13 19.78
CA PRO A 330 -12.97 13.06 20.88
C PRO A 330 -11.49 13.45 21.01
N TRP A 331 -11.22 14.75 21.21
CA TRP A 331 -9.85 15.25 21.25
C TRP A 331 -8.91 14.50 22.23
N PRO A 332 -9.35 13.97 23.41
CA PRO A 332 -8.48 13.21 24.30
C PRO A 332 -8.04 11.85 23.74
N ALA A 333 -8.76 11.29 22.76
CA ALA A 333 -8.41 9.99 22.19
C ALA A 333 -7.20 10.07 21.24
N TYR A 334 -6.93 11.23 20.62
CA TYR A 334 -5.75 11.43 19.78
C TYR A 334 -4.42 11.17 20.51
N PRO A 335 -4.12 11.80 21.67
CA PRO A 335 -2.90 11.51 22.40
C PRO A 335 -2.85 10.07 22.92
N VAL A 336 -3.98 9.45 23.29
CA VAL A 336 -4.03 8.05 23.72
C VAL A 336 -3.62 7.11 22.58
N LEU A 337 -4.18 7.29 21.39
CA LEU A 337 -3.81 6.53 20.20
C LEU A 337 -2.34 6.76 19.83
N ALA A 338 -1.85 8.00 19.90
CA ALA A 338 -0.45 8.32 19.64
C ALA A 338 0.49 7.60 20.62
N VAL A 339 0.18 7.62 21.92
CA VAL A 339 0.94 6.89 22.95
C VAL A 339 0.92 5.39 22.66
N LEU A 340 -0.25 4.81 22.33
CA LEU A 340 -0.35 3.38 22.03
C LEU A 340 0.49 2.98 20.81
N VAL A 341 0.46 3.79 19.73
CA VAL A 341 1.31 3.59 18.55
C VAL A 341 2.79 3.67 18.94
N VAL A 342 3.20 4.68 19.73
CA VAL A 342 4.59 4.82 20.20
C VAL A 342 5.01 3.62 21.05
N LEU A 343 4.15 3.12 21.94
CA LEU A 343 4.41 1.93 22.75
C LEU A 343 4.58 0.69 21.87
N LEU A 344 3.73 0.49 20.86
CA LEU A 344 3.85 -0.62 19.91
C LEU A 344 5.12 -0.54 19.07
N VAL A 345 5.51 0.66 18.65
CA VAL A 345 6.80 0.88 17.98
C VAL A 345 7.95 0.54 18.93
N GLY A 346 7.94 1.04 20.16
CA GLY A 346 8.94 0.73 21.19
C GLY A 346 9.05 -0.77 21.44
N LEU A 347 7.92 -1.46 21.66
CA LEU A 347 7.83 -2.91 21.82
C LEU A 347 8.39 -3.65 20.60
N ALA A 348 8.07 -3.21 19.38
CA ALA A 348 8.59 -3.83 18.17
C ALA A 348 10.11 -3.71 18.03
N LEU A 349 10.69 -2.61 18.53
CA LEU A 349 12.13 -2.35 18.50
C LEU A 349 12.90 -3.13 19.57
N VAL A 350 12.27 -3.43 20.72
CA VAL A 350 12.88 -4.21 21.82
C VAL A 350 12.45 -5.68 21.84
N ALA A 351 11.54 -6.08 20.95
CA ALA A 351 11.01 -7.43 20.89
C ALA A 351 12.17 -8.46 20.81
N PRO A 352 12.07 -9.58 21.56
CA PRO A 352 13.12 -10.58 21.56
C PRO A 352 13.45 -11.05 20.15
N ARG A 353 14.76 -11.18 19.88
CA ARG A 353 15.24 -11.81 18.65
C ARG A 353 14.78 -13.27 18.60
N PRO A 354 14.66 -13.87 17.40
CA PRO A 354 14.28 -15.26 17.26
C PRO A 354 15.15 -16.16 18.18
N ALA A 355 14.50 -16.91 19.06
CA ALA A 355 15.17 -17.82 19.97
C ALA A 355 15.86 -18.96 19.20
N ALA A 356 16.81 -19.64 19.87
CA ALA A 356 17.44 -20.84 19.33
C ALA A 356 16.37 -21.89 18.97
N ARG A 357 16.56 -22.56 17.82
CA ARG A 357 15.62 -23.58 17.36
C ARG A 357 15.68 -24.81 18.26
N THR A 358 14.53 -25.38 18.55
CA THR A 358 14.38 -26.58 19.38
C THR A 358 14.02 -27.80 18.55
N THR A 359 14.39 -28.99 19.01
CA THR A 359 13.94 -30.26 18.43
C THR A 359 12.57 -30.63 18.96
N GLY A 360 11.79 -31.41 18.21
CA GLY A 360 10.55 -32.03 18.66
C GLY A 360 9.46 -32.08 17.60
N ALA A 361 8.31 -32.63 17.97
CA ALA A 361 7.22 -32.92 17.04
C ALA A 361 6.70 -31.65 16.33
N LEU A 362 6.52 -31.79 15.01
CA LEU A 362 5.97 -30.77 14.14
C LEU A 362 4.90 -31.43 13.25
N PRO A 363 3.67 -30.90 13.19
CA PRO A 363 2.64 -31.40 12.29
C PRO A 363 3.04 -31.23 10.82
N SER A 364 2.43 -32.00 9.93
CA SER A 364 2.66 -31.82 8.49
C SER A 364 2.23 -30.42 8.02
N PRO A 365 2.79 -29.90 6.90
CA PRO A 365 2.40 -28.60 6.37
C PRO A 365 0.90 -28.46 6.13
N GLY A 366 0.24 -29.52 5.65
CA GLY A 366 -1.20 -29.53 5.42
C GLY A 366 -2.01 -29.36 6.73
N VAL A 367 -1.58 -30.00 7.82
CA VAL A 367 -2.21 -29.84 9.14
C VAL A 367 -2.00 -28.41 9.67
N VAL A 368 -0.78 -27.86 9.52
CA VAL A 368 -0.51 -26.47 9.90
C VAL A 368 -1.39 -25.49 9.13
N GLY A 369 -1.54 -25.68 7.81
CA GLY A 369 -2.41 -24.87 6.98
C GLY A 369 -3.88 -24.99 7.36
N GLY A 370 -4.37 -26.22 7.56
CA GLY A 370 -5.75 -26.47 7.99
C GLY A 370 -6.08 -25.85 9.34
N LEU A 371 -5.19 -25.98 10.33
CA LEU A 371 -5.39 -25.38 11.65
C LEU A 371 -5.30 -23.85 11.62
N ALA A 372 -4.41 -23.28 10.80
CA ALA A 372 -4.31 -21.83 10.64
C ALA A 372 -5.57 -21.25 9.97
N GLY A 373 -6.08 -21.94 8.93
CA GLY A 373 -7.34 -21.57 8.29
C GLY A 373 -8.54 -21.73 9.22
N LEU A 374 -8.62 -22.83 9.97
CA LEU A 374 -9.68 -23.03 10.97
C LEU A 374 -9.64 -21.94 12.05
N ALA A 375 -8.46 -21.58 12.56
CA ALA A 375 -8.33 -20.50 13.53
C ALA A 375 -8.80 -19.15 12.95
N ALA A 376 -8.46 -18.84 11.70
CA ALA A 376 -8.93 -17.63 11.03
C ALA A 376 -10.44 -17.64 10.78
N LEU A 377 -11.01 -18.76 10.32
CA LEU A 377 -12.46 -18.94 10.13
C LEU A 377 -13.22 -18.74 11.44
N VAL A 378 -12.78 -19.39 12.52
CA VAL A 378 -13.43 -19.27 13.83
C VAL A 378 -13.26 -17.86 14.37
N PHE A 379 -12.07 -17.28 14.31
CA PHE A 379 -11.82 -15.91 14.79
C PHE A 379 -12.72 -14.89 14.10
N LEU A 380 -12.75 -14.90 12.76
CA LEU A 380 -13.55 -13.95 11.98
C LEU A 380 -15.05 -14.27 12.11
N GLY A 381 -15.44 -15.54 12.07
CA GLY A 381 -16.83 -15.97 12.21
C GLY A 381 -17.43 -15.71 13.59
N LEU A 382 -16.62 -15.58 14.64
CA LEU A 382 -17.10 -15.14 15.97
C LEU A 382 -17.39 -13.64 16.01
N LEU A 383 -16.65 -12.83 15.24
CA LEU A 383 -16.69 -11.36 15.35
C LEU A 383 -17.36 -10.67 14.16
N MET A 384 -17.69 -11.40 13.09
CA MET A 384 -18.37 -10.89 11.89
C MET A 384 -19.77 -11.50 11.73
N PRO A 385 -20.81 -10.69 11.47
CA PRO A 385 -22.16 -11.18 11.20
C PRO A 385 -22.21 -11.98 9.91
N LEU A 386 -22.79 -13.18 9.98
CA LEU A 386 -23.07 -14.02 8.83
C LEU A 386 -24.57 -13.95 8.50
N PRO A 387 -24.96 -13.65 7.25
CA PRO A 387 -26.36 -13.58 6.85
C PRO A 387 -27.14 -14.86 7.17
N GLY A 388 -28.32 -14.73 7.76
CA GLY A 388 -29.22 -15.85 8.07
C GLY A 388 -28.84 -16.67 9.31
N VAL A 389 -27.79 -16.26 10.03
CA VAL A 389 -27.37 -16.93 11.26
C VAL A 389 -27.72 -16.03 12.45
N HIS A 390 -28.72 -16.44 13.24
CA HIS A 390 -29.05 -15.78 14.51
C HIS A 390 -28.22 -16.40 15.63
N HIS A 391 -26.98 -15.96 15.80
CA HIS A 391 -26.18 -16.37 16.96
C HIS A 391 -26.55 -15.54 18.19
N ALA A 392 -26.64 -16.19 19.36
CA ALA A 392 -26.79 -15.50 20.64
C ALA A 392 -25.70 -14.42 20.83
N ALA A 393 -24.49 -14.68 20.32
CA ALA A 393 -23.36 -13.75 20.27
C ALA A 393 -23.62 -12.44 19.49
N TRP A 394 -24.62 -12.41 18.61
CA TRP A 394 -25.03 -11.25 17.80
C TRP A 394 -26.39 -10.71 18.24
N THR A 395 -26.82 -11.04 19.46
CA THR A 395 -27.96 -10.37 20.07
C THR A 395 -27.45 -9.14 20.84
N PRO A 396 -28.16 -8.00 20.82
CA PRO A 396 -27.79 -6.81 21.60
C PRO A 396 -27.78 -7.00 23.13
N SER A 397 -28.00 -8.23 23.62
CA SER A 397 -27.89 -8.54 25.04
C SER A 397 -26.41 -8.59 25.44
N GLY A 398 -26.01 -7.64 26.29
CA GLY A 398 -24.60 -7.30 26.55
C GLY A 398 -23.71 -8.45 27.01
N ASP A 399 -24.25 -9.54 27.57
CA ASP A 399 -23.46 -10.64 28.11
C ASP A 399 -22.99 -11.63 27.03
N ALA A 400 -23.79 -11.86 25.99
CA ALA A 400 -23.49 -12.85 24.97
C ALA A 400 -22.41 -12.38 23.97
N SER A 401 -22.32 -11.07 23.71
CA SER A 401 -21.29 -10.51 22.83
C SER A 401 -19.89 -10.52 23.46
N TRP A 402 -19.79 -10.38 24.79
CA TRP A 402 -18.53 -10.59 25.51
C TRP A 402 -18.01 -12.02 25.38
N VAL A 403 -18.88 -13.03 25.31
CA VAL A 403 -18.47 -14.44 25.10
C VAL A 403 -17.76 -14.59 23.76
N ALA A 404 -18.25 -13.97 22.69
CA ALA A 404 -17.59 -14.00 21.38
C ALA A 404 -16.23 -13.30 21.40
N VAL A 405 -16.13 -12.13 22.06
CA VAL A 405 -14.85 -11.43 22.27
C VAL A 405 -13.86 -12.32 23.01
N VAL A 406 -14.24 -12.89 24.16
CA VAL A 406 -13.35 -13.76 24.94
C VAL A 406 -12.96 -15.02 24.15
N ALA A 407 -13.90 -15.67 23.47
CA ALA A 407 -13.62 -16.84 22.64
C ALA A 407 -12.64 -16.53 21.51
N SER A 408 -12.81 -15.39 20.82
CA SER A 408 -11.87 -14.94 19.78
C SER A 408 -10.46 -14.66 20.32
N LEU A 409 -10.35 -14.08 21.51
CA LEU A 409 -9.06 -13.87 22.18
C LEU A 409 -8.39 -15.20 22.56
N VAL A 410 -9.17 -16.20 22.99
CA VAL A 410 -8.66 -17.56 23.26
C VAL A 410 -8.14 -18.21 21.98
N VAL A 411 -8.86 -18.10 20.86
CA VAL A 411 -8.41 -18.60 19.54
C VAL A 411 -7.11 -17.90 19.13
N LEU A 412 -7.05 -16.57 19.25
CA LEU A 412 -5.86 -15.80 18.91
C LEU A 412 -4.66 -16.17 19.78
N ALA A 413 -4.86 -16.32 21.10
CA ALA A 413 -3.81 -16.73 22.03
C ALA A 413 -3.32 -18.15 21.72
N GLY A 414 -4.24 -19.09 21.44
CA GLY A 414 -3.92 -20.45 21.02
C GLY A 414 -3.10 -20.48 19.74
N ALA A 415 -3.52 -19.74 18.72
CA ALA A 415 -2.80 -19.60 17.46
C ALA A 415 -1.40 -18.99 17.65
N ALA A 416 -1.27 -17.96 18.50
CA ALA A 416 0.02 -17.35 18.83
C ALA A 416 0.96 -18.31 19.56
N VAL A 417 0.46 -19.08 20.53
CA VAL A 417 1.25 -20.09 21.27
C VAL A 417 1.70 -21.22 20.34
N LEU A 418 0.80 -21.78 19.54
CA LEU A 418 1.13 -22.83 18.58
C LEU A 418 2.10 -22.33 17.51
N GLY A 419 1.85 -21.14 16.95
CA GLY A 419 2.73 -20.50 15.98
C GLY A 419 4.14 -20.30 16.52
N ARG A 420 4.29 -19.77 17.75
CA ARG A 420 5.60 -19.64 18.41
C ARG A 420 6.28 -20.99 18.62
N ARG A 421 5.53 -22.00 19.09
CA ARG A 421 6.08 -23.35 19.34
C ARG A 421 6.53 -24.04 18.06
N TRP A 422 5.74 -23.98 16.98
CA TRP A 422 6.06 -24.64 15.72
C TRP A 422 7.17 -23.94 14.94
N THR A 423 7.15 -22.61 14.88
CA THR A 423 8.20 -21.83 14.18
C THR A 423 9.57 -21.94 14.85
N ALA A 424 9.61 -22.22 16.15
CA ALA A 424 10.84 -22.51 16.88
C ALA A 424 11.42 -23.91 16.57
N ARG A 425 10.69 -24.80 15.89
CA ARG A 425 11.20 -26.15 15.60
C ARG A 425 12.26 -26.14 14.51
N THR A 426 13.26 -27.01 14.63
CA THR A 426 14.30 -27.21 13.59
C THR A 426 13.71 -27.69 12.27
N GLY A 427 12.62 -28.46 12.30
CA GLY A 427 11.90 -28.94 11.11
C GLY A 427 10.98 -27.91 10.44
N TRP A 428 10.84 -26.69 10.98
CA TRP A 428 9.98 -25.66 10.38
C TRP A 428 10.58 -25.15 9.06
N THR A 429 9.82 -25.31 7.97
CA THR A 429 10.24 -24.94 6.61
C THR A 429 9.35 -23.87 5.98
N ASP A 430 9.78 -23.30 4.87
CA ASP A 430 8.97 -22.40 4.05
C ASP A 430 7.67 -23.04 3.57
N LEU A 431 7.63 -24.37 3.42
CA LEU A 431 6.40 -25.10 3.07
C LEU A 431 5.35 -25.01 4.18
N HIS A 432 5.74 -25.16 5.45
CA HIS A 432 4.83 -24.97 6.58
C HIS A 432 4.32 -23.53 6.67
N ALA A 433 5.22 -22.56 6.46
CA ALA A 433 4.84 -21.15 6.45
C ALA A 433 3.89 -20.81 5.28
N THR A 434 4.14 -21.37 4.09
CA THR A 434 3.28 -21.19 2.91
C THR A 434 1.90 -21.79 3.18
N ALA A 435 1.84 -23.00 3.75
CA ALA A 435 0.57 -23.64 4.09
C ALA A 435 -0.21 -22.86 5.14
N ALA A 436 0.44 -22.34 6.18
CA ALA A 436 -0.19 -21.50 7.20
C ALA A 436 -0.82 -20.24 6.58
N VAL A 437 -0.05 -19.52 5.74
CA VAL A 437 -0.52 -18.31 5.04
C VAL A 437 -1.68 -18.64 4.10
N ALA A 438 -1.57 -19.74 3.35
CA ALA A 438 -2.64 -20.18 2.44
C ALA A 438 -3.94 -20.48 3.19
N GLY A 439 -3.85 -21.19 4.33
CA GLY A 439 -5.01 -21.47 5.17
C GLY A 439 -5.70 -20.21 5.69
N VAL A 440 -4.92 -19.26 6.23
CA VAL A 440 -5.45 -17.98 6.73
C VAL A 440 -6.10 -17.17 5.60
N LEU A 441 -5.45 -17.07 4.44
CA LEU A 441 -5.94 -16.26 3.33
C LEU A 441 -7.21 -16.85 2.71
N VAL A 442 -7.28 -18.17 2.51
CA VAL A 442 -8.50 -18.83 2.03
C VAL A 442 -9.66 -18.65 3.02
N ALA A 443 -9.39 -18.81 4.32
CA ALA A 443 -10.38 -18.57 5.37
C ALA A 443 -10.92 -17.13 5.37
N HIS A 444 -10.01 -16.16 5.23
CA HIS A 444 -10.32 -14.74 5.08
C HIS A 444 -11.26 -14.49 3.88
N THR A 445 -10.89 -14.97 2.69
CA THR A 445 -11.70 -14.79 1.48
C THR A 445 -13.07 -15.46 1.59
N VAL A 446 -13.15 -16.64 2.21
CA VAL A 446 -14.43 -17.33 2.45
C VAL A 446 -15.34 -16.51 3.37
N ILE A 447 -14.83 -15.96 4.46
CA ILE A 447 -15.65 -15.12 5.37
C ILE A 447 -16.08 -13.84 4.66
N GLY A 448 -15.20 -13.21 3.90
CA GLY A 448 -15.54 -12.06 3.07
C GLY A 448 -16.68 -12.36 2.09
N TRP A 449 -16.60 -13.50 1.42
CA TRP A 449 -17.64 -13.98 0.50
C TRP A 449 -18.99 -14.26 1.17
N LEU A 450 -18.97 -14.77 2.40
CA LEU A 450 -20.19 -15.02 3.16
C LEU A 450 -20.80 -13.75 3.74
N SER A 451 -19.97 -12.80 4.19
CA SER A 451 -20.40 -11.70 5.06
C SER A 451 -20.57 -10.37 4.34
N LEU A 452 -19.71 -10.04 3.37
CA LEU A 452 -19.57 -8.68 2.84
C LEU A 452 -20.20 -8.45 1.46
N VAL A 453 -20.48 -9.53 0.71
CA VAL A 453 -21.01 -9.44 -0.65
C VAL A 453 -22.43 -9.99 -0.74
N HIS A 454 -23.37 -9.11 -1.11
CA HIS A 454 -24.80 -9.45 -1.16
C HIS A 454 -25.37 -9.51 -2.58
N THR A 455 -24.73 -8.86 -3.56
CA THR A 455 -25.18 -8.90 -4.96
C THR A 455 -24.63 -10.12 -5.68
N ALA A 456 -25.34 -10.59 -6.72
CA ALA A 456 -24.85 -11.69 -7.56
C ALA A 456 -23.51 -11.34 -8.23
N LEU A 457 -23.37 -10.11 -8.73
CA LEU A 457 -22.13 -9.64 -9.37
C LEU A 457 -20.95 -9.69 -8.40
N ASP A 458 -21.08 -9.14 -7.20
CA ASP A 458 -19.99 -9.09 -6.23
C ASP A 458 -19.64 -10.49 -5.70
N ARG A 459 -20.63 -11.36 -5.48
CA ARG A 459 -20.42 -12.77 -5.12
C ARG A 459 -19.68 -13.54 -6.19
N THR A 460 -20.04 -13.35 -7.46
CA THR A 460 -19.34 -14.00 -8.58
C THR A 460 -17.92 -13.46 -8.71
N ALA A 461 -17.73 -12.14 -8.64
CA ALA A 461 -16.41 -11.52 -8.74
C ALA A 461 -15.47 -12.00 -7.63
N LEU A 462 -15.92 -11.99 -6.38
CA LEU A 462 -15.12 -12.45 -5.26
C LEU A 462 -14.89 -13.97 -5.29
N GLY A 463 -15.87 -14.75 -5.78
CA GLY A 463 -15.69 -16.18 -6.02
C GLY A 463 -14.59 -16.48 -7.05
N VAL A 464 -14.51 -15.67 -8.13
CA VAL A 464 -13.41 -15.76 -9.11
C VAL A 464 -12.07 -15.37 -8.48
N VAL A 465 -12.03 -14.30 -7.68
CA VAL A 465 -10.83 -13.90 -6.94
C VAL A 465 -10.35 -15.02 -6.03
N GLY A 466 -11.25 -15.64 -5.25
CA GLY A 466 -10.93 -16.77 -4.37
C GLY A 466 -10.44 -17.99 -5.14
N LEU A 467 -11.01 -18.31 -6.30
CA LEU A 467 -10.51 -19.41 -7.15
C LEU A 467 -9.08 -19.13 -7.65
N VAL A 468 -8.83 -17.92 -8.16
CA VAL A 468 -7.50 -17.51 -8.62
C VAL A 468 -6.50 -17.55 -7.47
N GLU A 469 -6.88 -17.06 -6.30
CA GLU A 469 -6.08 -17.12 -5.08
C GLU A 469 -5.69 -18.55 -4.71
N VAL A 470 -6.65 -19.48 -4.64
CA VAL A 470 -6.39 -20.90 -4.35
C VAL A 470 -5.43 -21.52 -5.36
N VAL A 471 -5.61 -21.23 -6.65
CA VAL A 471 -4.71 -21.72 -7.72
C VAL A 471 -3.30 -21.18 -7.52
N LEU A 472 -3.14 -19.87 -7.29
CA LEU A 472 -1.82 -19.26 -7.09
C LEU A 472 -1.12 -19.78 -5.84
N LEU A 473 -1.86 -19.99 -4.74
CA LEU A 473 -1.35 -20.59 -3.50
C LEU A 473 -0.93 -22.04 -3.72
N ALA A 474 -1.71 -22.84 -4.46
CA ALA A 474 -1.37 -24.21 -4.79
C ALA A 474 -0.10 -24.28 -5.66
N LEU A 475 0.05 -23.37 -6.63
CA LEU A 475 1.27 -23.26 -7.45
C LEU A 475 2.47 -22.86 -6.60
N LEU A 476 2.29 -21.93 -5.64
CA LEU A 476 3.35 -21.53 -4.71
C LEU A 476 3.77 -22.71 -3.82
N ILE A 477 2.82 -23.45 -3.24
CA ILE A 477 3.07 -24.64 -2.43
C ILE A 477 3.87 -25.68 -3.22
N ARG A 478 3.47 -25.98 -4.47
CA ARG A 478 4.20 -26.91 -5.34
C ARG A 478 5.61 -26.44 -5.64
N ARG A 479 5.79 -25.15 -5.92
CA ARG A 479 7.11 -24.55 -6.19
C ARG A 479 8.02 -24.64 -4.96
N VAL A 480 7.50 -24.36 -3.77
CA VAL A 480 8.25 -24.40 -2.51
C VAL A 480 8.57 -25.84 -2.10
N GLY A 481 7.61 -26.77 -2.24
CA GLY A 481 7.82 -28.19 -1.98
C GLY A 481 8.87 -28.81 -2.90
N GLY A 482 8.77 -28.59 -4.21
CA GLY A 482 9.75 -29.09 -5.17
C GLY A 482 11.16 -28.48 -5.04
N ALA A 483 11.31 -27.34 -4.36
CA ALA A 483 12.63 -26.79 -4.01
C ALA A 483 13.23 -27.46 -2.76
N ALA A 484 12.39 -27.87 -1.81
CA ALA A 484 12.81 -28.60 -0.62
C ALA A 484 13.33 -30.01 -0.98
N ASP A 485 12.66 -30.70 -1.91
CA ASP A 485 13.05 -32.04 -2.38
C ASP A 485 14.39 -32.05 -3.12
N ARG A 486 14.79 -30.92 -3.73
CA ARG A 486 16.07 -30.77 -4.45
C ARG A 486 17.26 -30.43 -3.54
N GLY A 487 17.11 -30.50 -2.21
CA GLY A 487 18.20 -30.25 -1.27
C GLY A 487 18.71 -28.80 -1.27
N SER A 488 17.89 -27.85 -1.74
CA SER A 488 18.25 -26.43 -1.62
C SER A 488 18.27 -26.07 -0.14
N PRO A 489 19.38 -25.52 0.40
CA PRO A 489 19.44 -25.17 1.82
C PRO A 489 18.29 -24.19 2.14
N PRO A 490 17.64 -24.31 3.31
CA PRO A 490 16.60 -23.37 3.71
C PRO A 490 17.15 -21.95 3.68
N ALA A 491 16.37 -21.02 3.13
CA ALA A 491 16.69 -19.60 3.24
C ALA A 491 16.71 -19.24 4.74
N ARG A 492 17.90 -18.88 5.23
CA ARG A 492 18.20 -18.65 6.65
C ARG A 492 17.48 -17.45 7.23
#